data_AF-A0A955NVS3-F1
#
_entry.id   AF-A0A955NVS3-F1
#
_cell.length_a   1.000
_cell.length_b   1.000
_cell.length_c   1.000
_cell.angle_alpha   90.00
_cell.angle_beta   90.00
_cell.angle_gamma   90.00
#
_symmetry.space_group_name_H-M   'P 1'
#
loop_
_entity.id
_entity.type
_entity.pdbx_description
1 polymer ?
#
loop_
_entity_poly.entity_id
_entity_poly.type
_entity_poly.pdbx_seq_one_letter_code
_entity_poly.pdbx_strand_id
1 'polypeptide(L)'
;AYSVPRVRSIQILGTNWQAESTLETEVSLQLIGSAHEERIQLESVNTVLEEYREFAACCRGEREPETGGEAGFMAVAVVEAMIRSSLESKTVPVPRIE
;
A
#
# COMPACT_ATOMS: atom_id res chain seq x y z
N ALA A 1 9.87 -16.19 -23.98
CA ALA A 1 9.13 -15.70 -22.79
C ALA A 1 10.14 -15.00 -21.89
N TYR A 2 9.93 -13.74 -21.58
CA TYR A 2 10.76 -13.02 -20.62
C TYR A 2 10.20 -13.29 -19.22
N SER A 3 11.05 -13.74 -18.30
CA SER A 3 10.73 -13.88 -16.88
C SER A 3 11.31 -12.66 -16.17
N VAL A 4 10.46 -11.83 -15.56
CA VAL A 4 10.89 -10.76 -14.66
C VAL A 4 10.77 -11.26 -13.21
N PRO A 5 11.79 -11.01 -12.35
CA PRO A 5 11.67 -11.34 -10.94
C PRO A 5 10.54 -10.54 -10.30
N ARG A 6 9.87 -11.12 -9.31
CA ARG A 6 8.84 -10.43 -8.54
C ARG A 6 9.53 -9.38 -7.66
N VAL A 7 9.40 -8.12 -8.03
CA VAL A 7 9.90 -6.99 -7.25
C VAL A 7 8.71 -6.26 -6.65
N ARG A 8 8.76 -6.03 -5.34
CA ARG A 8 7.87 -5.10 -4.62
C ARG A 8 8.79 -4.07 -3.98
N SER A 9 8.60 -2.81 -4.33
CA SER A 9 9.31 -1.72 -3.69
C SER A 9 8.30 -0.61 -3.38
N ILE A 10 8.38 -0.09 -2.17
CA ILE A 10 7.64 1.09 -1.74
C ILE A 10 8.68 2.14 -1.36
N GLN A 11 8.54 3.31 -1.96
CA GLN A 11 9.33 4.48 -1.61
C GLN A 11 8.40 5.61 -1.18
N ILE A 12 8.70 6.23 -0.04
CA ILE A 12 7.96 7.36 0.50
C ILE A 12 8.93 8.53 0.61
N LEU A 13 8.58 9.65 -0.03
CA LEU A 13 9.37 10.89 -0.02
C LEU A 13 8.67 11.90 0.91
N GLY A 14 9.25 12.10 2.07
CA GLY A 14 8.86 13.17 3.00
C GLY A 14 9.59 14.48 2.71
N THR A 15 9.20 15.54 3.42
CA THR A 15 9.81 16.87 3.25
C THR A 15 11.31 16.88 3.57
N ASN A 16 11.72 16.15 4.61
CA ASN A 16 13.10 16.11 5.12
C ASN A 16 13.64 14.69 5.30
N TRP A 17 12.93 13.69 4.79
CA TRP A 17 13.29 12.28 4.93
C TRP A 17 12.79 11.48 3.73
N GLN A 18 13.39 10.31 3.51
CA GLN A 18 12.88 9.31 2.59
C GLN A 18 12.88 7.94 3.26
N ALA A 19 11.87 7.12 2.98
CA ALA A 19 11.82 5.74 3.41
C ALA A 19 11.70 4.83 2.18
N GLU A 20 12.41 3.71 2.22
CA GLU A 20 12.34 2.69 1.19
C GLU A 20 12.19 1.31 1.83
N SER A 21 11.37 0.46 1.21
CA SER A 21 11.24 -0.94 1.57
C SER A 21 11.15 -1.77 0.29
N THR A 22 12.09 -2.70 0.13
CA THR A 22 12.10 -3.71 -0.95
C THR A 22 11.75 -5.11 -0.44
N LEU A 23 11.68 -5.27 0.88
CA LEU A 23 11.37 -6.50 1.60
C LEU A 23 10.31 -6.22 2.65
N GLU A 24 9.40 -7.15 2.89
CA GLU A 24 8.30 -6.99 3.87
C GLU A 24 8.78 -6.91 5.34
N THR A 25 10.08 -7.06 5.60
CA THR A 25 10.66 -7.16 6.94
C THR A 25 11.57 -6.00 7.31
N GLU A 26 11.88 -5.07 6.40
CA GLU A 26 12.80 -3.98 6.68
C GLU A 26 12.36 -2.69 5.97
N VAL A 27 12.53 -1.57 6.66
CA VAL A 27 12.42 -0.22 6.09
C VAL A 27 13.75 0.50 6.32
N SER A 28 14.33 1.01 5.25
CA SER A 28 15.45 1.96 5.31
C SER A 28 14.89 3.38 5.40
N LEU A 29 15.34 4.16 6.39
CA LEU A 29 14.94 5.55 6.61
C LEU A 29 16.19 6.44 6.51
N GLN A 30 16.12 7.49 5.69
CA GLN A 30 17.21 8.44 5.51
C GLN A 30 16.72 9.87 5.69
N LEU A 31 17.43 10.66 6.51
CA LEU A 31 17.21 12.10 6.65
C LEU A 31 17.96 12.87 5.55
N ILE A 32 17.29 13.83 4.92
CA ILE A 32 17.88 14.65 3.85
C ILE A 32 19.01 15.51 4.43
N GLY A 33 20.19 15.46 3.81
CA GLY A 33 21.38 16.15 4.27
C GLY A 33 22.16 15.42 5.38
N SER A 34 21.69 14.25 5.80
CA SER A 34 22.42 13.36 6.69
C SER A 34 23.03 12.20 5.91
N ALA A 35 24.25 11.79 6.28
CA ALA A 35 24.83 10.53 5.83
C ALA A 35 24.32 9.33 6.64
N HIS A 36 23.45 9.58 7.64
CA HIS A 36 22.90 8.55 8.50
C HIS A 36 21.66 7.90 7.87
N GLU A 37 21.73 6.59 7.69
CA GLU A 37 20.64 5.71 7.31
C GLU A 37 20.29 4.85 8.53
N GLU A 38 19.01 4.84 8.89
CA GLU A 38 18.47 3.97 9.93
C GLU A 38 17.73 2.80 9.28
N ARG A 39 17.97 1.58 9.77
CA ARG A 39 17.25 0.39 9.32
C ARG A 39 16.31 -0.09 10.40
N ILE A 40 15.02 -0.03 10.11
CA ILE A 40 13.94 -0.44 11.00
C ILE A 40 13.53 -1.86 10.61
N GLN A 41 13.77 -2.81 11.50
CA GLN A 41 13.26 -4.17 11.34
C GLN A 41 11.77 -4.20 11.67
N LEU A 42 10.99 -4.80 10.78
CA LEU A 42 9.56 -5.02 10.97
C LEU A 42 9.32 -6.43 11.49
N GLU A 43 8.33 -6.56 12.37
CA GLU A 43 7.83 -7.87 12.75
C GLU A 43 7.07 -8.49 11.57
N SER A 44 7.27 -9.79 11.34
CA SER A 44 6.47 -10.50 10.35
C SER A 44 5.07 -10.69 10.90
N VAL A 45 4.07 -10.21 10.16
CA VAL A 45 2.67 -10.34 10.51
C VAL A 45 1.98 -11.32 9.57
N ASN A 46 1.21 -12.25 10.12
CA ASN A 46 0.32 -13.08 9.31
C ASN A 46 -0.94 -12.25 9.00
N THR A 47 -0.88 -11.48 7.92
CA THR A 47 -1.95 -10.57 7.51
C THR A 47 -3.30 -11.27 7.42
N VAL A 48 -3.35 -12.50 6.88
CA VAL A 48 -4.62 -13.24 6.76
C VAL A 48 -5.25 -13.53 8.13
N LEU A 49 -4.44 -13.96 9.11
CA LEU A 49 -4.93 -14.23 10.46
C LEU A 49 -5.37 -12.94 11.16
N GLU A 50 -4.65 -11.85 10.94
CA GLU A 50 -5.00 -10.52 11.45
C GLU A 50 -6.36 -10.05 10.91
N GLU A 51 -6.57 -10.13 9.59
CA GLU A 51 -7.83 -9.77 8.93
C GLU A 51 -9.01 -10.63 9.41
N TYR A 52 -8.80 -11.93 9.68
CA TYR A 52 -9.87 -12.75 10.26
C TYR A 52 -10.21 -12.35 11.70
N ARG A 53 -9.21 -12.00 12.51
CA ARG A 53 -9.43 -11.49 13.87
C ARG A 53 -10.16 -10.15 13.82
N GLU A 54 -9.83 -9.33 12.85
CA GLU A 54 -10.53 -8.09 12.54
C GLU A 54 -11.99 -8.27 12.22
N PHE A 55 -12.25 -9.08 11.22
CA PHE A 55 -13.59 -9.38 10.81
C PHE A 55 -14.44 -9.88 11.98
N ALA A 56 -13.89 -10.80 12.80
CA ALA A 56 -14.58 -11.32 13.98
C ALA A 56 -14.87 -10.23 15.02
N ALA A 57 -13.95 -9.28 15.26
CA ALA A 57 -14.15 -8.16 16.17
C ALA A 57 -15.23 -7.18 15.65
N CYS A 58 -15.25 -6.93 14.34
CA CYS A 58 -16.29 -6.12 13.69
C CYS A 58 -17.68 -6.76 13.85
N CYS A 59 -17.80 -8.08 13.64
CA CYS A 59 -19.06 -8.81 13.84
C CYS A 59 -19.57 -8.73 15.29
N ARG A 60 -18.67 -8.58 16.28
CA ARG A 60 -19.02 -8.39 17.69
C ARG A 60 -19.32 -6.93 18.06
N GLY A 61 -19.18 -5.98 17.11
CA GLY A 61 -19.34 -4.56 17.36
C GLY A 61 -18.22 -3.94 18.21
N GLU A 62 -17.07 -4.62 18.30
CA GLU A 62 -15.93 -4.15 19.11
C GLU A 62 -15.11 -3.09 18.39
N ARG A 63 -15.17 -3.07 17.05
CA ARG A 63 -14.48 -2.10 16.20
C ARG A 63 -15.17 -1.95 14.84
N GLU A 64 -14.88 -0.85 14.17
CA GLU A 64 -15.18 -0.65 12.74
C GLU A 64 -14.09 -1.33 11.88
N PRO A 65 -14.43 -1.80 10.67
CA PRO A 65 -13.46 -2.41 9.75
C PRO A 65 -12.48 -1.37 9.20
N GLU A 66 -11.20 -1.71 9.14
CA GLU A 66 -10.13 -0.93 8.52
C GLU A 66 -10.37 -0.79 7.02
N THR A 67 -10.76 -1.88 6.35
CA THR A 67 -11.08 -1.90 4.93
C THR A 67 -12.50 -2.38 4.68
N GLY A 68 -13.41 -1.42 4.47
CA GLY A 68 -14.81 -1.66 4.11
C GLY A 68 -15.07 -1.71 2.60
N GLY A 69 -16.35 -1.85 2.23
CA GLY A 69 -16.78 -1.88 0.83
C GLY A 69 -16.37 -0.63 0.04
N GLU A 70 -16.50 0.55 0.64
CA GLU A 70 -16.12 1.83 0.00
C GLU A 70 -14.63 1.86 -0.37
N ALA A 71 -13.75 1.50 0.57
CA ALA A 71 -12.31 1.41 0.32
C ALA A 71 -12.00 0.38 -0.79
N GLY A 72 -12.68 -0.77 -0.78
CA GLY A 72 -12.57 -1.78 -1.82
C GLY A 72 -12.99 -1.28 -3.21
N PHE A 73 -14.12 -0.58 -3.31
CA PHE A 73 -14.58 0.00 -4.56
C PHE A 73 -13.63 1.10 -5.06
N MET A 74 -13.09 1.96 -4.17
CA MET A 74 -12.12 2.99 -4.55
C MET A 74 -10.84 2.38 -5.13
N ALA A 75 -10.37 1.25 -4.58
CA ALA A 75 -9.24 0.52 -5.13
C ALA A 75 -9.52 0.01 -6.56
N VAL A 76 -10.73 -0.52 -6.81
CA VAL A 76 -11.16 -0.95 -8.14
C VAL A 76 -11.27 0.23 -9.12
N ALA A 77 -11.78 1.38 -8.68
CA ALA A 77 -11.87 2.60 -9.48
C ALA A 77 -10.50 3.07 -9.98
N VAL A 78 -9.45 2.95 -9.16
CA VAL A 78 -8.07 3.24 -9.58
C VAL A 78 -7.62 2.29 -10.69
N VAL A 79 -7.86 0.98 -10.54
CA VAL A 79 -7.49 -0.02 -11.56
C VAL A 79 -8.22 0.25 -12.88
N GLU A 80 -9.51 0.57 -12.84
CA GLU A 80 -10.28 0.94 -14.02
C GLU A 80 -9.70 2.20 -14.70
N ALA A 81 -9.42 3.25 -13.92
CA ALA A 81 -8.83 4.48 -14.44
C ALA A 81 -7.46 4.23 -15.10
N MET A 82 -6.64 3.33 -14.54
CA MET A 82 -5.36 2.92 -15.14
C MET A 82 -5.55 2.23 -16.50
N ILE A 83 -6.52 1.30 -16.59
CA ILE A 83 -6.84 0.62 -17.86
C ILE A 83 -7.28 1.64 -18.92
N ARG A 84 -8.19 2.54 -18.54
CA ARG A 84 -8.69 3.59 -19.44
C ARG A 84 -7.58 4.56 -19.87
N SER A 85 -6.75 4.99 -18.93
CA SER A 85 -5.57 5.84 -19.21
C SER A 85 -4.66 5.17 -20.24
N SER A 86 -4.39 3.87 -20.09
CA SER A 86 -3.57 3.12 -21.04
C SER A 86 -4.20 3.01 -22.43
N LEU A 87 -5.51 2.85 -22.54
CA LEU A 87 -6.21 2.76 -23.82
C LEU A 87 -6.34 4.12 -24.52
N GLU A 88 -6.60 5.17 -23.76
CA GLU A 88 -6.89 6.52 -24.27
C GLU A 88 -5.63 7.40 -24.38
N SER A 89 -4.49 6.94 -23.87
CA SER A 89 -3.20 7.67 -23.86
C SER A 89 -3.30 9.08 -23.25
N LYS A 90 -4.12 9.23 -22.21
CA LYS A 90 -4.33 10.50 -21.50
C LYS A 90 -4.59 10.27 -20.02
N THR A 91 -4.39 11.32 -19.23
CA THR A 91 -4.76 11.31 -17.82
C THR A 91 -6.28 11.14 -17.68
N VAL A 92 -6.70 10.16 -16.87
CA VAL A 92 -8.09 9.88 -16.54
C VAL A 92 -8.29 10.12 -15.04
N PRO A 93 -9.27 10.94 -14.62
CA PRO A 93 -9.58 11.11 -13.21
C PRO A 93 -10.15 9.81 -12.63
N VAL A 94 -9.75 9.48 -11.40
CA VAL A 94 -10.35 8.37 -10.66
C VAL A 94 -11.78 8.77 -10.27
N PRO A 95 -12.81 8.00 -10.65
CA PRO A 95 -14.19 8.33 -10.31
C PRO A 95 -14.38 8.25 -8.80
N ARG A 96 -15.14 9.21 -8.23
CA ARG A 96 -15.60 9.09 -6.84
C ARG A 96 -16.74 8.08 -6.79
N ILE A 97 -16.78 7.32 -5.70
CA ILE A 97 -17.93 6.51 -5.35
C ILE A 97 -18.82 7.38 -4.46
N GLU A 98 -20.09 7.52 -4.84
CA GLU A 98 -21.14 8.20 -4.09
C GLU A 98 -22.01 7.19 -3.33
#